data_AF-A0A0K1P0N7-F1
#
_entry.id   AF-A0A0K1P0N7-F1
#
_cell.length_a   1.000
_cell.length_b   1.000
_cell.length_c   1.000
_cell.angle_alpha   90.00
_cell.angle_beta   90.00
_cell.angle_gamma   90.00
#
_symmetry.space_group_name_H-M   'P 1'
#
loop_
_entity.id
_entity.type
_entity.pdbx_description
1 polymer ?
#
loop_
_entity_poly.entity_id
_entity_poly.type
_entity_poly.pdbx_seq_one_letter_code
_entity_poly.pdbx_strand_id
1 'polypeptide(L)'
;GYCIILVFETMKTYSAEDGLTEEALVAKLRTCQYHHLFLHSSLKNNSSGTSRWGEFGEGGLLWGECTARDFEWFDGNSVDELLFKVKELYAIDEGVTFRNVTVTSENRPRPLYLGTATQIGAIQTEGIPSLLKVLLPSSCVGLPVQYMRGLLLNPPAYETAVTIQEICKLMNNVTCSIPEFTCFPSAKLVKLLELREANHVEFCKIKSVVDQILQMSRNLELKEILQLLINPTWVATGLKIEFETLVSECELVSRRIGEIISVDDENDKKISSFRNIPNDFFEDMESSWKGRVKRVHLEEAFVEVEDAARALSLAVSEDFDPIVSRIKASADSSRAKGEVLYVLIDEICRGTETAKGTCIAGSILETLDAIGCLGVISTHLHGIFDLPLQTKNVVYKAMGSKCADGQTLPTWKLIDGICKESLAFETARREGIPDHLIKRAEELYLSVYTEETVLNQIRPGADGVFSEKIVPGSHKASHPQPLKSKSGSQIEILRKKVESAVSSICKNNLGDKDGNTFPTCVLIGAGEQPPPSTIGSSSVYVMLRPDNKLYVGETDDLEGRIRAHRSKEGLQNVPFLYFLVSGKSTACQLETLLINQLPE
;
A
#
# COMPACT_ATOMS: atom_id res chain seq x y z
N GLY A 1 -34.10 22.82 -21.72
CA GLY A 1 -33.59 21.81 -20.77
C GLY A 1 -32.14 22.14 -20.47
N TYR A 2 -31.55 21.45 -19.52
CA TYR A 2 -30.13 21.52 -19.21
C TYR A 2 -29.40 20.33 -19.84
N CYS A 3 -28.11 20.52 -20.12
CA CYS A 3 -27.20 19.46 -20.54
C CYS A 3 -26.14 19.24 -19.45
N ILE A 4 -25.81 17.98 -19.18
CA ILE A 4 -24.66 17.60 -18.36
C ILE A 4 -23.69 16.78 -19.20
N ILE A 5 -22.41 17.13 -19.11
CA ILE A 5 -21.33 16.36 -19.72
C ILE A 5 -20.49 15.80 -18.58
N LEU A 6 -20.35 14.47 -18.55
CA LEU A 6 -19.49 13.78 -17.60
C LEU A 6 -18.28 13.25 -18.36
N VAL A 7 -17.10 13.62 -17.90
CA VAL A 7 -15.83 13.13 -18.44
C VAL A 7 -15.19 12.25 -17.39
N PHE A 8 -14.78 11.05 -17.79
CA PHE A 8 -14.04 10.14 -16.93
C PHE A 8 -12.65 9.90 -17.50
N GLU A 9 -11.68 10.58 -16.91
CA GLU A 9 -10.30 10.66 -17.38
C GLU A 9 -9.60 9.29 -17.37
N THR A 10 -9.76 8.51 -16.30
CA THR A 10 -9.12 7.20 -16.15
C THR A 10 -9.63 6.21 -17.20
N MET A 11 -10.91 6.29 -17.57
CA MET A 11 -11.49 5.43 -18.60
C MET A 11 -11.35 6.02 -20.02
N LYS A 12 -10.89 7.27 -20.15
CA LYS A 12 -10.86 8.04 -21.40
C LYS A 12 -12.23 8.04 -22.08
N THR A 13 -13.30 8.24 -21.30
CA THR A 13 -14.67 8.27 -21.81
C THR A 13 -15.37 9.57 -21.47
N TYR A 14 -16.40 9.93 -22.25
CA TYR A 14 -17.31 11.00 -21.89
C TYR A 14 -18.75 10.67 -22.30
N SER A 15 -19.72 11.18 -21.54
CA SER A 15 -21.14 11.13 -21.88
C SER A 15 -21.76 12.52 -21.83
N ALA A 16 -22.68 12.80 -22.74
CA ALA A 16 -23.43 14.04 -22.80
C ALA A 16 -24.93 13.74 -22.75
N GLU A 17 -25.59 14.10 -21.65
CA GLU A 17 -27.04 13.97 -21.50
C GLU A 17 -27.68 15.33 -21.65
N ASP A 18 -28.58 15.48 -22.64
CA ASP A 18 -29.32 16.70 -22.91
C ASP A 18 -30.81 16.57 -22.53
N GLY A 19 -31.52 17.69 -22.44
CA GLY A 19 -32.96 17.73 -22.17
C GLY A 19 -33.33 17.50 -20.70
N LEU A 20 -32.38 17.63 -19.78
CA LEU A 20 -32.63 17.45 -18.34
C LEU A 20 -33.44 18.61 -17.77
N THR A 21 -34.28 18.31 -16.77
CA THR A 21 -34.88 19.35 -15.92
C THR A 21 -33.87 19.83 -14.89
N GLU A 22 -34.10 21.00 -14.31
CA GLU A 22 -33.24 21.56 -13.25
C GLU A 22 -33.08 20.59 -12.07
N GLU A 23 -34.17 19.99 -11.63
CA GLU A 23 -34.20 19.04 -10.51
C GLU A 23 -33.47 17.74 -10.85
N ALA A 24 -33.61 17.24 -12.08
CA ALA A 24 -32.90 16.04 -12.53
C ALA A 24 -31.38 16.28 -12.57
N LEU A 25 -30.96 17.48 -12.99
CA LEU A 25 -29.56 17.86 -12.98
C LEU A 25 -29.01 17.96 -11.55
N VAL A 26 -29.73 18.60 -10.64
CA VAL A 26 -29.35 18.66 -9.21
C VAL A 26 -29.29 17.27 -8.57
N ALA A 27 -30.28 16.41 -8.84
CA ALA A 27 -30.26 15.04 -8.36
C ALA A 27 -29.00 14.30 -8.85
N LYS A 28 -28.64 14.43 -10.13
CA LYS A 28 -27.39 13.87 -10.68
C LYS A 28 -26.16 14.43 -9.98
N LEU A 29 -26.03 15.74 -9.83
CA LEU A 29 -24.89 16.37 -9.14
C LEU A 29 -24.74 15.95 -7.67
N ARG A 30 -25.83 15.57 -6.99
CA ARG A 30 -25.79 15.02 -5.63
C ARG A 30 -25.38 13.55 -5.57
N THR A 31 -25.62 12.80 -6.65
CA THR A 31 -25.33 11.36 -6.69
C THR A 31 -24.04 10.99 -7.40
N CYS A 32 -23.59 11.83 -8.32
CA CYS A 32 -22.32 11.65 -9.03
C CYS A 32 -21.18 12.12 -8.13
N GLN A 33 -20.13 11.31 -8.04
CA GLN A 33 -18.85 11.75 -7.53
C GLN A 33 -18.07 12.37 -8.68
N TYR A 34 -17.59 13.59 -8.50
CA TYR A 34 -16.79 14.32 -9.48
C TYR A 34 -15.73 15.15 -8.77
N HIS A 35 -14.61 15.40 -9.46
CA HIS A 35 -13.48 16.17 -8.92
C HIS A 35 -13.58 17.66 -9.25
N HIS A 36 -13.93 17.99 -10.49
CA HIS A 36 -14.01 19.35 -11.00
C HIS A 36 -15.39 19.63 -11.58
N LEU A 37 -15.92 20.82 -11.30
CA LEU A 37 -17.17 21.29 -11.87
C LEU A 37 -16.89 22.42 -12.86
N PHE A 38 -17.36 22.25 -14.09
CA PHE A 38 -17.26 23.25 -15.14
C PHE A 38 -18.64 23.73 -15.56
N LEU A 39 -18.80 25.04 -15.66
CA LEU A 39 -20.04 25.69 -16.06
C LEU A 39 -19.83 26.37 -17.41
N HIS A 40 -20.66 26.00 -18.38
CA HIS A 40 -20.60 26.62 -19.70
C HIS A 40 -21.31 27.98 -19.68
N SER A 41 -20.71 28.98 -20.32
CA SER A 41 -21.21 30.36 -20.32
C SER A 41 -22.62 30.55 -20.85
N SER A 42 -23.15 29.58 -21.60
CA SER A 42 -24.57 29.56 -22.02
C SER A 42 -25.54 29.60 -20.84
N LEU A 43 -25.13 29.18 -19.63
CA LEU A 43 -25.96 29.34 -18.43
C LEU A 43 -26.14 30.81 -18.04
N LYS A 44 -25.20 31.71 -18.37
CA LYS A 44 -25.29 33.14 -17.98
C LYS A 44 -26.45 33.87 -18.67
N ASN A 45 -26.88 33.41 -19.84
CA ASN A 45 -27.85 34.09 -20.69
C ASN A 45 -29.03 33.17 -21.02
N ASN A 46 -30.25 33.55 -20.63
CA ASN A 46 -31.45 32.86 -21.13
C ASN A 46 -31.83 33.33 -22.54
N SER A 47 -32.74 32.61 -23.21
CA SER A 47 -33.23 32.91 -24.56
C SER A 47 -33.92 34.27 -24.71
N SER A 48 -34.21 34.95 -23.60
CA SER A 48 -34.83 36.28 -23.57
C SER A 48 -33.86 37.41 -23.19
N GLY A 49 -32.59 37.11 -22.88
CA GLY A 49 -31.56 38.09 -22.54
C GLY A 49 -31.82 38.88 -21.25
N THR A 50 -32.79 38.47 -20.42
CA THR A 50 -33.30 39.29 -19.30
C THR A 50 -33.01 38.71 -17.91
N SER A 51 -32.75 37.42 -17.77
CA SER A 51 -32.40 36.82 -16.48
C SER A 51 -30.94 36.33 -16.45
N ARG A 52 -30.19 36.77 -15.45
CA ARG A 52 -28.92 36.15 -15.07
C ARG A 52 -29.24 34.87 -14.30
N TRP A 53 -28.71 33.73 -14.73
CA TRP A 53 -28.69 32.52 -13.91
C TRP A 53 -28.02 32.85 -12.57
N GLY A 54 -28.72 32.60 -11.47
CA GLY A 54 -28.35 33.11 -10.14
C GLY A 54 -29.42 32.85 -9.07
N GLU A 55 -29.14 33.26 -7.83
CA GLU A 55 -29.96 32.97 -6.64
C GLU A 55 -31.44 33.39 -6.77
N PHE A 56 -31.72 34.45 -7.53
CA PHE A 56 -33.06 35.00 -7.74
C PHE A 56 -33.56 34.90 -9.21
N GLY A 57 -32.86 34.14 -10.06
CA GLY A 57 -33.17 33.95 -11.48
C GLY A 57 -33.74 32.57 -11.82
N GLU A 58 -33.99 32.30 -13.11
CA GLU A 58 -34.20 30.92 -13.58
C GLU A 58 -32.96 30.08 -13.23
N GLY A 59 -33.16 28.86 -12.71
CA GLY A 59 -32.04 28.00 -12.34
C GLY A 59 -31.52 28.16 -10.90
N GLY A 60 -32.26 28.81 -10.00
CA GLY A 60 -31.83 29.08 -8.63
C GLY A 60 -31.52 27.83 -7.79
N LEU A 61 -32.21 26.70 -8.02
CA LEU A 61 -31.96 25.44 -7.32
C LEU A 61 -30.64 24.82 -7.78
N LEU A 62 -30.37 24.86 -9.09
CA LEU A 62 -29.08 24.46 -9.66
C LEU A 62 -27.94 25.39 -9.22
N TRP A 63 -28.18 26.71 -9.23
CA TRP A 63 -27.23 27.71 -8.75
C TRP A 63 -26.82 27.47 -7.30
N GLY A 64 -27.79 27.18 -6.42
CA GLY A 64 -27.53 26.84 -5.03
C GLY A 64 -26.66 25.59 -4.85
N GLU A 65 -26.83 24.57 -5.70
CA GLU A 65 -25.92 23.41 -5.70
C GLU A 65 -24.52 23.74 -6.21
N CYS A 66 -24.43 24.47 -7.33
CA CYS A 66 -23.14 24.77 -7.95
C CYS A 66 -22.31 25.71 -7.08
N THR A 67 -22.92 26.74 -6.48
CA THR A 67 -22.22 27.71 -5.61
C THR A 67 -21.76 27.16 -4.28
N ALA A 68 -22.32 26.03 -3.83
CA ALA A 68 -21.82 25.31 -2.67
C ALA A 68 -20.48 24.60 -2.94
N ARG A 69 -19.97 24.62 -4.19
CA ARG A 69 -18.76 23.92 -4.63
C ARG A 69 -17.87 24.84 -5.48
N ASP A 70 -16.60 24.48 -5.60
CA ASP A 70 -15.69 25.17 -6.50
C ASP A 70 -16.02 24.81 -7.95
N PHE A 71 -16.16 25.84 -8.80
CA PHE A 71 -16.43 25.66 -10.22
C PHE A 71 -15.68 26.68 -11.08
N GLU A 72 -15.45 26.32 -12.33
CA GLU A 72 -14.86 27.20 -13.34
C GLU A 72 -15.79 27.45 -14.52
N TRP A 73 -15.74 28.66 -15.06
CA TRP A 73 -16.42 28.98 -16.32
C TRP A 73 -15.58 28.60 -17.53
N PHE A 74 -16.26 28.20 -18.60
CA PHE A 74 -15.64 28.04 -19.92
C PHE A 74 -16.61 28.45 -21.04
N ASP A 75 -16.04 28.73 -22.21
CA ASP A 75 -16.70 29.21 -23.42
C ASP A 75 -16.34 28.29 -24.60
N GLY A 76 -17.20 28.20 -25.62
CA GLY A 76 -16.89 27.47 -26.86
C GLY A 76 -17.78 26.25 -27.09
N ASN A 77 -17.23 25.21 -27.72
CA ASN A 77 -17.94 23.94 -27.86
C ASN A 77 -17.92 23.22 -26.51
N SER A 78 -19.10 22.90 -25.98
CA SER A 78 -19.26 22.33 -24.63
C SER A 78 -18.50 21.03 -24.41
N VAL A 79 -18.36 20.18 -25.44
CA VAL A 79 -17.65 18.89 -25.35
C VAL A 79 -16.17 19.10 -25.58
N ASP A 80 -15.79 19.71 -26.70
CA ASP A 80 -14.38 19.79 -27.11
C ASP A 80 -13.55 20.59 -26.11
N GLU A 81 -14.08 21.72 -25.63
CA GLU A 81 -13.38 22.58 -24.67
C GLU A 81 -13.28 21.91 -23.29
N LEU A 82 -14.32 21.19 -22.86
CA LEU A 82 -14.29 20.45 -21.61
C LEU A 82 -13.25 19.33 -21.67
N LEU A 83 -13.17 18.60 -22.78
CA LEU A 83 -12.15 17.57 -22.98
C LEU A 83 -10.74 18.18 -23.00
N PHE A 84 -10.56 19.35 -23.61
CA PHE A 84 -9.29 20.07 -23.59
C PHE A 84 -8.88 20.45 -22.16
N LYS A 85 -9.78 21.04 -21.38
CA LYS A 85 -9.53 21.37 -19.96
C LYS A 85 -9.20 20.13 -19.11
N VAL A 86 -9.91 19.03 -19.32
CA VAL A 86 -9.60 17.77 -18.61
C VAL A 86 -8.21 17.26 -18.98
N LYS A 87 -7.81 17.36 -20.25
CA LYS A 87 -6.44 16.99 -20.66
C LYS A 87 -5.39 17.85 -19.99
N GLU A 88 -5.61 19.16 -19.91
CA GLU A 88 -4.71 20.10 -19.22
C GLU A 88 -4.61 19.78 -17.72
N LEU A 89 -5.75 19.58 -17.04
CA LEU A 89 -5.80 19.31 -15.60
C LEU A 89 -5.09 18.01 -15.20
N TYR A 90 -5.22 16.96 -16.02
CA TYR A 90 -4.66 15.64 -15.72
C TYR A 90 -3.38 15.34 -16.50
N ALA A 91 -2.78 16.35 -17.16
CA ALA A 91 -1.58 16.22 -17.97
C ALA A 91 -1.67 15.07 -19.00
N ILE A 92 -2.84 14.92 -19.64
CA ILE A 92 -3.08 13.91 -20.67
C ILE A 92 -2.63 14.48 -22.02
N ASP A 93 -1.87 13.68 -22.78
CA ASP A 93 -1.39 14.05 -24.11
C ASP A 93 -2.53 14.49 -25.05
N GLU A 94 -2.30 15.55 -25.81
CA GLU A 94 -3.30 16.13 -26.72
C GLU A 94 -3.83 15.13 -27.75
N GLY A 95 -3.01 14.16 -28.17
CA GLY A 95 -3.37 13.12 -29.12
C GLY A 95 -4.31 12.04 -28.57
N VAL A 96 -4.51 11.97 -27.23
CA VAL A 96 -5.40 10.98 -26.62
C VAL A 96 -6.85 11.32 -26.93
N THR A 97 -7.59 10.36 -27.48
CA THR A 97 -9.01 10.52 -27.79
C THR A 97 -9.89 9.99 -26.67
N PHE A 98 -10.95 10.73 -26.34
CA PHE A 98 -11.97 10.29 -25.41
C PHE A 98 -13.10 9.62 -26.18
N ARG A 99 -13.50 8.42 -25.76
CA ARG A 99 -14.59 7.67 -26.36
C ARG A 99 -15.94 8.21 -25.88
N ASN A 100 -16.81 8.55 -26.84
CA ASN A 100 -18.20 8.90 -26.54
C ASN A 100 -18.96 7.64 -26.10
N VAL A 101 -19.47 7.66 -24.87
CA VAL A 101 -20.28 6.58 -24.26
C VAL A 101 -21.72 7.04 -23.98
N THR A 102 -22.17 8.09 -24.66
CA THR A 102 -23.54 8.60 -24.57
C THR A 102 -24.52 7.56 -25.10
N VAL A 103 -25.54 7.23 -24.30
CA VAL A 103 -26.63 6.35 -24.70
C VAL A 103 -27.90 7.19 -24.86
N THR A 104 -28.29 7.44 -26.10
CA THR A 104 -29.56 8.10 -26.42
C THR A 104 -30.69 7.09 -26.39
N SER A 105 -31.70 7.30 -25.53
CA SER A 105 -32.89 6.45 -25.50
C SER A 105 -34.15 7.29 -25.66
N GLU A 106 -34.91 7.05 -26.71
CA GLU A 106 -36.26 7.59 -26.86
C GLU A 106 -37.22 6.92 -25.85
N ASN A 107 -38.31 7.59 -25.48
CA ASN A 107 -39.36 7.04 -24.60
C ASN A 107 -38.90 6.60 -23.19
N ARG A 108 -37.91 7.31 -22.64
CA ARG A 108 -37.50 7.14 -21.24
C ARG A 108 -38.52 7.75 -20.28
N PRO A 109 -38.85 7.10 -19.15
CA PRO A 109 -39.62 7.74 -18.08
C PRO A 109 -38.89 8.97 -17.54
N ARG A 110 -39.64 9.96 -17.05
CA ARG A 110 -39.03 11.15 -16.44
C ARG A 110 -38.26 10.77 -15.17
N PRO A 111 -37.10 11.38 -14.91
CA PRO A 111 -36.39 11.24 -13.64
C PRO A 111 -37.28 11.56 -12.43
N LEU A 112 -36.96 10.99 -11.27
CA LEU A 112 -37.65 11.33 -10.02
C LEU A 112 -37.43 12.80 -9.67
N TYR A 113 -38.49 13.47 -9.21
CA TYR A 113 -38.38 14.79 -8.61
C TYR A 113 -37.44 14.76 -7.40
N LEU A 114 -36.63 15.81 -7.23
CA LEU A 114 -35.65 15.90 -6.15
C LEU A 114 -36.28 15.73 -4.76
N GLY A 115 -37.45 16.34 -4.56
CA GLY A 115 -38.21 16.22 -3.31
C GLY A 115 -38.60 14.76 -3.03
N THR A 116 -39.13 14.06 -4.02
CA THR A 116 -39.50 12.64 -3.90
C THR A 116 -38.28 11.76 -3.64
N ALA A 117 -37.21 11.93 -4.44
CA ALA A 117 -35.96 11.18 -4.29
C ALA A 117 -35.33 11.35 -2.89
N THR A 118 -35.47 12.55 -2.31
CA THR A 118 -35.03 12.86 -0.94
C THR A 118 -35.95 12.21 0.09
N GLN A 119 -37.26 12.39 -0.02
CA GLN A 119 -38.26 11.88 0.93
C GLN A 119 -38.28 10.35 1.03
N ILE A 120 -38.06 9.64 -0.07
CA ILE A 120 -37.96 8.18 -0.07
C ILE A 120 -36.57 7.69 0.33
N GLY A 121 -35.60 8.57 0.57
CA GLY A 121 -34.24 8.17 0.93
C GLY A 121 -33.47 7.45 -0.19
N ALA A 122 -33.78 7.75 -1.46
CA ALA A 122 -32.94 7.36 -2.60
C ALA A 122 -31.67 8.23 -2.65
N ILE A 123 -31.82 9.52 -2.34
CA ILE A 123 -30.74 10.46 -2.03
C ILE A 123 -30.62 10.56 -0.50
N GLN A 124 -29.43 10.29 0.02
CA GLN A 124 -29.20 10.32 1.46
C GLN A 124 -29.36 11.75 1.98
N THR A 125 -30.26 11.92 2.94
CA THR A 125 -30.53 13.21 3.60
C THR A 125 -30.62 12.99 5.10
N GLU A 126 -30.17 13.97 5.88
CA GLU A 126 -30.19 13.90 7.33
C GLU A 126 -31.63 13.73 7.85
N GLY A 127 -31.83 12.83 8.82
CA GLY A 127 -33.14 12.52 9.39
C GLY A 127 -34.05 11.64 8.53
N ILE A 128 -33.69 11.31 7.27
CA ILE A 128 -34.51 10.47 6.39
C ILE A 128 -33.90 9.04 6.29
N PRO A 129 -34.68 7.98 6.56
CA PRO A 129 -34.24 6.59 6.37
C PRO A 129 -33.88 6.29 4.92
N SER A 130 -32.83 5.51 4.67
CA SER A 130 -32.46 5.10 3.32
C SER A 130 -33.30 3.92 2.85
N LEU A 131 -34.06 4.10 1.76
CA LEU A 131 -34.78 3.01 1.08
C LEU A 131 -33.84 1.91 0.59
N LEU A 132 -32.68 2.27 0.05
CA LEU A 132 -31.71 1.29 -0.47
C LEU A 132 -31.19 0.35 0.63
N LYS A 133 -31.03 0.84 1.87
CA LYS A 133 -30.66 0.00 3.02
C LYS A 133 -31.77 -0.96 3.46
N VAL A 134 -33.02 -0.69 3.08
CA VAL A 134 -34.17 -1.55 3.37
C VAL A 134 -34.38 -2.57 2.25
N LEU A 135 -34.17 -2.17 0.99
CA LEU A 135 -34.36 -3.03 -0.19
C LEU A 135 -33.23 -4.04 -0.38
N LEU A 136 -32.00 -3.72 0.01
CA LEU A 136 -30.83 -4.54 -0.23
C LEU A 136 -30.33 -5.18 1.08
N PRO A 137 -29.79 -6.41 1.03
CA PRO A 137 -29.13 -7.03 2.18
C PRO A 137 -28.03 -6.13 2.75
N SER A 138 -27.78 -6.21 4.05
CA SER A 138 -26.73 -5.41 4.72
C SER A 138 -25.31 -5.70 4.20
N SER A 139 -25.09 -6.86 3.58
CA SER A 139 -23.85 -7.23 2.89
C SER A 139 -23.68 -6.56 1.53
N CYS A 140 -24.75 -5.99 0.95
CA CYS A 140 -24.73 -5.36 -0.35
C CYS A 140 -24.19 -3.93 -0.24
N VAL A 141 -22.96 -3.73 -0.70
CA VAL A 141 -22.26 -2.44 -0.68
C VAL A 141 -21.62 -2.14 -2.03
N GLY A 142 -21.33 -0.86 -2.30
CA GLY A 142 -20.62 -0.44 -3.51
C GLY A 142 -21.50 -0.41 -4.77
N LEU A 143 -21.03 -1.04 -5.84
CA LEU A 143 -21.61 -0.93 -7.20
C LEU A 143 -23.09 -1.34 -7.30
N PRO A 144 -23.57 -2.44 -6.69
CA PRO A 144 -24.98 -2.81 -6.82
C PRO A 144 -25.93 -1.77 -6.21
N VAL A 145 -25.55 -1.17 -5.07
CA VAL A 145 -26.32 -0.09 -4.43
C VAL A 145 -26.35 1.15 -5.33
N GLN A 146 -25.23 1.49 -5.95
CA GLN A 146 -25.14 2.61 -6.90
C GLN A 146 -25.98 2.36 -8.15
N TYR A 147 -25.95 1.13 -8.69
CA TYR A 147 -26.76 0.74 -9.84
C TYR A 147 -28.26 0.84 -9.54
N MET A 148 -28.71 0.29 -8.41
CA MET A 148 -30.12 0.38 -7.98
C MET A 148 -30.55 1.83 -7.72
N ARG A 149 -29.69 2.65 -7.10
CA ARG A 149 -29.93 4.09 -6.96
C ARG A 149 -30.10 4.77 -8.33
N GLY A 150 -29.21 4.44 -9.26
CA GLY A 150 -29.25 4.93 -10.64
C GLY A 150 -30.56 4.61 -11.33
N LEU A 151 -31.00 3.34 -11.26
CA LEU A 151 -32.28 2.92 -11.84
C LEU A 151 -33.48 3.66 -11.25
N LEU A 152 -33.50 3.92 -9.94
CA LEU A 152 -34.59 4.64 -9.28
C LEU A 152 -34.63 6.11 -9.69
N LEU A 153 -33.50 6.80 -9.61
CA LEU A 153 -33.42 8.23 -9.91
C LEU A 153 -33.59 8.53 -11.40
N ASN A 154 -33.10 7.61 -12.22
CA ASN A 154 -32.84 7.78 -13.63
C ASN A 154 -33.26 6.50 -14.38
N PRO A 155 -34.57 6.16 -14.39
CA PRO A 155 -35.07 4.91 -14.97
C PRO A 155 -34.71 4.79 -16.45
N PRO A 156 -34.32 3.61 -16.96
CA PRO A 156 -33.96 3.44 -18.36
C PRO A 156 -35.21 3.45 -19.26
N ALA A 157 -35.02 3.38 -20.59
CA ALA A 157 -36.13 3.22 -21.53
C ALA A 157 -36.95 1.96 -21.25
N TYR A 158 -38.22 1.98 -21.66
CA TYR A 158 -39.16 0.89 -21.39
C TYR A 158 -38.66 -0.47 -21.87
N GLU A 159 -38.03 -0.53 -23.04
CA GLU A 159 -37.44 -1.76 -23.60
C GLU A 159 -36.39 -2.35 -22.65
N THR A 160 -35.40 -1.55 -22.23
CA THR A 160 -34.37 -1.98 -21.28
C THR A 160 -34.97 -2.37 -19.93
N ALA A 161 -35.99 -1.65 -19.45
CA ALA A 161 -36.67 -1.99 -18.20
C ALA A 161 -37.40 -3.34 -18.28
N VAL A 162 -38.04 -3.64 -19.41
CA VAL A 162 -38.66 -4.95 -19.69
C VAL A 162 -37.59 -6.04 -19.73
N THR A 163 -36.45 -5.79 -20.39
CA THR A 163 -35.33 -6.73 -20.41
C THR A 163 -34.82 -7.02 -19.00
N ILE A 164 -34.63 -6.00 -18.14
CA ILE A 164 -34.24 -6.19 -16.74
C ILE A 164 -35.28 -7.04 -15.99
N GLN A 165 -36.57 -6.79 -16.20
CA GLN A 165 -37.64 -7.58 -15.58
C GLN A 165 -37.61 -9.05 -16.03
N GLU A 166 -37.37 -9.29 -17.32
CA GLU A 166 -37.26 -10.64 -17.90
C GLU A 166 -36.06 -11.40 -17.33
N ILE A 167 -34.90 -10.74 -17.21
CA ILE A 167 -33.72 -11.28 -16.53
C ILE A 167 -34.08 -11.72 -15.10
N CYS A 168 -34.74 -10.87 -14.32
CA CYS A 168 -35.14 -11.23 -12.95
C CYS A 168 -36.10 -12.43 -12.91
N LYS A 169 -37.04 -12.53 -13.86
CA LYS A 169 -37.95 -13.68 -13.95
C LYS A 169 -37.20 -14.97 -14.27
N LEU A 170 -36.26 -14.91 -15.22
CA LEU A 170 -35.43 -16.06 -15.57
C LEU A 170 -34.57 -16.49 -14.39
N MET A 171 -33.87 -15.56 -13.72
CA MET A 171 -33.05 -15.84 -12.53
C MET A 171 -33.82 -16.55 -11.42
N ASN A 172 -35.12 -16.28 -11.25
CA ASN A 172 -35.96 -16.93 -10.24
C ASN A 172 -36.30 -18.41 -10.58
N ASN A 173 -36.11 -18.82 -11.83
CA ASN A 173 -36.42 -20.16 -12.32
C ASN A 173 -35.17 -21.01 -12.62
N VAL A 174 -33.96 -20.45 -12.43
CA VAL A 174 -32.69 -21.15 -12.68
C VAL A 174 -32.51 -22.26 -11.65
N THR A 175 -32.06 -23.44 -12.10
CA THR A 175 -31.81 -24.61 -11.24
C THR A 175 -30.34 -24.73 -10.82
N CYS A 176 -29.44 -24.05 -11.54
CA CYS A 176 -28.02 -24.02 -11.25
C CYS A 176 -27.58 -22.83 -10.38
N SER A 177 -26.37 -22.90 -9.83
CA SER A 177 -25.79 -21.79 -9.08
C SER A 177 -25.39 -20.65 -10.02
N ILE A 178 -25.86 -19.44 -9.69
CA ILE A 178 -25.44 -18.22 -10.38
C ILE A 178 -24.06 -17.84 -9.86
N PRO A 179 -23.08 -17.55 -10.74
CA PRO A 179 -21.75 -17.14 -10.32
C PRO A 179 -21.77 -15.86 -9.46
N GLU A 180 -20.93 -15.85 -8.42
CA GLU A 180 -20.76 -14.68 -7.56
C GLU A 180 -19.77 -13.70 -8.20
N PHE A 181 -20.30 -12.74 -8.96
CA PHE A 181 -19.49 -11.71 -9.60
C PHE A 181 -18.81 -10.82 -8.56
N THR A 182 -17.49 -10.87 -8.56
CA THR A 182 -16.70 -9.98 -7.73
C THR A 182 -16.77 -8.55 -8.29
N CYS A 183 -17.33 -7.63 -7.51
CA CYS A 183 -17.51 -6.23 -7.90
C CYS A 183 -16.25 -5.42 -7.56
N PHE A 184 -15.65 -4.77 -8.55
CA PHE A 184 -14.49 -3.89 -8.36
C PHE A 184 -14.59 -2.60 -9.18
N PRO A 185 -13.98 -1.49 -8.71
CA PRO A 185 -13.91 -0.26 -9.49
C PRO A 185 -13.11 -0.45 -10.78
N SER A 186 -13.77 -0.30 -11.93
CA SER A 186 -13.15 -0.46 -13.26
C SER A 186 -12.00 0.51 -13.49
N ALA A 187 -12.12 1.75 -13.04
CA ALA A 187 -11.08 2.77 -13.17
C ALA A 187 -9.78 2.37 -12.47
N LYS A 188 -9.86 1.79 -11.26
CA LYS A 188 -8.68 1.29 -10.55
C LYS A 188 -7.95 0.24 -11.39
N LEU A 189 -8.71 -0.68 -11.99
CA LEU A 189 -8.14 -1.76 -12.79
C LEU A 189 -7.45 -1.22 -14.05
N VAL A 190 -8.11 -0.30 -14.78
CA VAL A 190 -7.55 0.33 -15.97
C VAL A 190 -6.24 1.05 -15.63
N LYS A 191 -6.24 1.85 -14.57
CA LYS A 191 -5.03 2.58 -14.12
C LYS A 191 -3.88 1.63 -13.80
N LEU A 192 -4.13 0.56 -13.04
CA LEU A 192 -3.10 -0.44 -12.70
C LEU A 192 -2.56 -1.15 -13.95
N LEU A 193 -3.40 -1.43 -14.93
CA LEU A 193 -2.99 -2.05 -16.19
C LEU A 193 -2.17 -1.10 -17.07
N GLU A 194 -2.59 0.17 -17.19
CA GLU A 194 -1.87 1.20 -17.95
C GLU A 194 -0.49 1.49 -17.36
N LEU A 195 -0.40 1.58 -16.03
CA LEU A 195 0.86 1.77 -15.30
C LEU A 195 1.72 0.50 -15.20
N ARG A 196 1.22 -0.65 -15.67
CA ARG A 196 1.86 -1.98 -15.51
C ARG A 196 2.15 -2.36 -14.05
N GLU A 197 1.29 -1.91 -13.13
CA GLU A 197 1.38 -2.16 -11.69
C GLU A 197 0.39 -3.24 -11.21
N ALA A 198 -0.39 -3.83 -12.12
CA ALA A 198 -1.28 -4.94 -11.78
C ALA A 198 -0.48 -6.16 -11.31
N ASN A 199 -0.76 -6.63 -10.09
CA ASN A 199 -0.09 -7.79 -9.50
C ASN A 199 -0.90 -9.08 -9.72
N HIS A 200 -0.37 -10.22 -9.26
CA HIS A 200 -1.03 -11.52 -9.39
C HIS A 200 -2.47 -11.54 -8.83
N VAL A 201 -2.73 -10.84 -7.72
CA VAL A 201 -4.08 -10.77 -7.12
C VAL A 201 -5.06 -10.08 -8.06
N GLU A 202 -4.66 -8.97 -8.68
CA GLU A 202 -5.52 -8.25 -9.62
C GLU A 202 -5.76 -9.07 -10.90
N PHE A 203 -4.75 -9.79 -11.41
CA PHE A 203 -4.95 -10.72 -12.53
C PHE A 203 -5.86 -11.90 -12.17
N CYS A 204 -5.75 -12.47 -10.96
CA CYS A 204 -6.67 -13.51 -10.48
C CYS A 204 -8.12 -12.99 -10.43
N LYS A 205 -8.33 -11.75 -9.98
CA LYS A 205 -9.66 -11.12 -9.96
C LYS A 205 -10.23 -10.93 -11.37
N ILE A 206 -9.43 -10.41 -12.30
CA ILE A 206 -9.83 -10.28 -13.72
C ILE A 206 -10.24 -11.65 -14.25
N LYS A 207 -9.37 -12.65 -14.10
CA LYS A 207 -9.62 -14.00 -14.58
C LYS A 207 -10.88 -14.60 -13.96
N SER A 208 -11.11 -14.40 -12.66
CA SER A 208 -12.31 -14.88 -11.97
C SER A 208 -13.60 -14.36 -12.62
N VAL A 209 -13.72 -13.05 -12.85
CA VAL A 209 -14.91 -12.47 -13.50
C VAL A 209 -15.07 -12.97 -14.93
N VAL A 210 -13.97 -13.01 -15.68
CA VAL A 210 -13.97 -13.50 -17.05
C VAL A 210 -14.41 -14.97 -17.11
N ASP A 211 -13.88 -15.82 -16.24
CA ASP A 211 -14.25 -17.24 -16.17
C ASP A 211 -15.71 -17.43 -15.76
N GLN A 212 -16.25 -16.58 -14.89
CA GLN A 212 -17.66 -16.61 -14.53
C GLN A 212 -18.57 -16.22 -15.70
N ILE A 213 -18.18 -15.25 -16.54
CA ILE A 213 -18.88 -14.93 -17.78
C ILE A 213 -18.85 -16.14 -18.73
N LEU A 214 -17.69 -16.79 -18.87
CA LEU A 214 -17.54 -18.00 -19.68
C LEU A 214 -18.34 -19.19 -19.12
N GLN A 215 -18.47 -19.30 -17.80
CA GLN A 215 -19.32 -20.30 -17.16
C GLN A 215 -20.79 -20.05 -17.50
N MET A 216 -21.25 -18.80 -17.44
CA MET A 216 -22.60 -18.43 -17.84
C MET A 216 -22.85 -18.71 -19.32
N SER A 217 -21.90 -18.41 -20.20
CA SER A 217 -22.08 -18.62 -21.65
C SER A 217 -22.15 -20.10 -22.06
N ARG A 218 -21.58 -21.01 -21.26
CA ARG A 218 -21.58 -22.46 -21.50
C ARG A 218 -22.83 -23.17 -20.98
N ASN A 219 -23.50 -22.62 -19.97
CA ASN A 219 -24.73 -23.18 -19.42
C ASN A 219 -25.94 -22.61 -20.16
N LEU A 220 -26.85 -23.47 -20.64
CA LEU A 220 -28.01 -23.03 -21.43
C LEU A 220 -28.95 -22.08 -20.68
N GLU A 221 -29.25 -22.33 -19.40
CA GLU A 221 -30.12 -21.47 -18.58
C GLU A 221 -29.46 -20.11 -18.33
N LEU A 222 -28.16 -20.10 -18.02
CA LEU A 222 -27.41 -18.87 -17.73
C LEU A 222 -27.04 -18.09 -19.00
N LYS A 223 -26.92 -18.76 -20.15
CA LYS A 223 -26.59 -18.13 -21.43
C LYS A 223 -27.69 -17.18 -21.86
N GLU A 224 -28.95 -17.57 -21.70
CA GLU A 224 -30.10 -16.71 -22.01
C GLU A 224 -30.09 -15.45 -21.15
N ILE A 225 -29.83 -15.59 -19.85
CA ILE A 225 -29.67 -14.48 -18.91
C ILE A 225 -28.51 -13.56 -19.34
N LEU A 226 -27.35 -14.13 -19.68
CA LEU A 226 -26.18 -13.38 -20.12
C LEU A 226 -26.43 -12.60 -21.42
N GLN A 227 -27.15 -13.20 -22.38
CA GLN A 227 -27.52 -12.53 -23.63
C GLN A 227 -28.43 -11.31 -23.37
N LEU A 228 -29.42 -11.45 -22.50
CA LEU A 228 -30.30 -10.33 -22.13
C LEU A 228 -29.54 -9.24 -21.36
N LEU A 229 -28.56 -9.59 -20.54
CA LEU A 229 -27.73 -8.64 -19.78
C LEU A 229 -26.91 -7.69 -20.66
N ILE A 230 -26.66 -8.02 -21.94
CA ILE A 230 -25.89 -7.17 -22.85
C ILE A 230 -26.53 -5.79 -23.01
N ASN A 231 -27.86 -5.70 -23.18
CA ASN A 231 -28.53 -4.41 -23.38
C ASN A 231 -28.47 -3.51 -22.13
N PRO A 232 -28.86 -3.96 -20.92
CA PRO A 232 -28.68 -3.17 -19.70
C PRO A 232 -27.23 -2.81 -19.42
N THR A 233 -26.28 -3.71 -19.71
CA THR A 233 -24.84 -3.43 -19.53
C THR A 233 -24.36 -2.33 -20.46
N TRP A 234 -24.79 -2.34 -21.73
CA TRP A 234 -24.52 -1.25 -22.65
C TRP A 234 -25.12 0.07 -22.16
N VAL A 235 -26.36 0.08 -21.67
CA VAL A 235 -26.98 1.30 -21.13
C VAL A 235 -26.24 1.84 -19.91
N ALA A 236 -25.77 0.95 -19.02
CA ALA A 236 -25.07 1.33 -17.80
C ALA A 236 -23.62 1.81 -18.03
N THR A 237 -22.94 1.23 -19.03
CA THR A 237 -21.50 1.50 -19.28
C THR A 237 -21.27 2.42 -20.49
N GLY A 238 -22.25 2.53 -21.38
CA GLY A 238 -22.17 3.14 -22.70
C GLY A 238 -21.23 2.42 -23.68
N LEU A 239 -20.73 1.24 -23.33
CA LEU A 239 -19.89 0.40 -24.17
C LEU A 239 -20.74 -0.66 -24.87
N LYS A 240 -20.98 -0.46 -26.17
CA LYS A 240 -21.70 -1.44 -26.99
C LYS A 240 -20.75 -2.55 -27.40
N ILE A 241 -21.03 -3.77 -26.94
CA ILE A 241 -20.26 -4.97 -27.27
C ILE A 241 -21.27 -6.06 -27.67
N GLU A 242 -20.98 -6.77 -28.75
CA GLU A 242 -21.79 -7.92 -29.18
C GLU A 242 -21.50 -9.14 -28.31
N PHE A 243 -22.51 -9.97 -28.07
CA PHE A 243 -22.40 -11.15 -27.20
C PHE A 243 -21.24 -12.08 -27.59
N GLU A 244 -21.12 -12.43 -28.88
CA GLU A 244 -20.05 -13.32 -29.36
C GLU A 244 -18.66 -12.68 -29.25
N THR A 245 -18.57 -11.37 -29.42
CA THR A 245 -17.32 -10.63 -29.22
C THR A 245 -16.94 -10.63 -27.74
N LEU A 246 -17.90 -10.42 -26.83
CA LEU A 246 -17.65 -10.47 -25.39
C LEU A 246 -17.11 -11.85 -24.97
N VAL A 247 -17.76 -12.93 -25.42
CA VAL A 247 -17.36 -14.30 -25.07
C VAL A 247 -15.97 -14.62 -25.61
N SER A 248 -15.68 -14.31 -26.88
CA SER A 248 -14.37 -14.59 -27.49
C SER A 248 -13.22 -13.79 -26.84
N GLU A 249 -13.44 -12.51 -26.52
CA GLU A 249 -12.45 -11.71 -25.79
C GLU A 249 -12.25 -12.23 -24.35
N CYS A 250 -13.31 -12.67 -23.69
CA CYS A 250 -13.21 -13.32 -22.39
C CYS A 250 -12.35 -14.59 -22.47
N GLU A 251 -12.53 -15.44 -23.48
CA GLU A 251 -11.69 -16.63 -23.66
C GLU A 251 -10.21 -16.28 -23.88
N LEU A 252 -9.94 -15.24 -24.66
CA LEU A 252 -8.58 -14.76 -24.92
C LEU A 252 -7.91 -14.24 -23.65
N VAL A 253 -8.61 -13.39 -22.87
CA VAL A 253 -8.11 -12.83 -21.62
C VAL A 253 -7.88 -13.93 -20.58
N SER A 254 -8.84 -14.83 -20.41
CA SER A 254 -8.72 -15.95 -19.46
C SER A 254 -7.53 -16.85 -19.79
N ARG A 255 -7.34 -17.16 -21.08
CA ARG A 255 -6.21 -17.98 -21.55
C ARG A 255 -4.89 -17.28 -21.28
N ARG A 256 -4.75 -16.01 -21.68
CA ARG A 256 -3.50 -15.25 -21.54
C ARG A 256 -3.09 -15.06 -20.09
N ILE A 257 -4.05 -14.77 -19.21
CA ILE A 257 -3.78 -14.71 -17.77
C ILE A 257 -3.41 -16.10 -17.26
N GLY A 258 -4.20 -17.13 -17.59
CA GLY A 258 -3.98 -18.50 -17.17
C GLY A 258 -2.68 -19.15 -17.69
N GLU A 259 -2.06 -18.62 -18.73
CA GLU A 259 -0.72 -19.01 -19.18
C GLU A 259 0.38 -18.49 -18.25
N ILE A 260 0.16 -17.36 -17.57
CA ILE A 260 1.14 -16.67 -16.74
C ILE A 260 0.98 -17.01 -15.25
N ILE A 261 -0.24 -16.89 -14.71
CA ILE A 261 -0.47 -17.09 -13.28
C ILE A 261 -0.64 -18.57 -12.96
N SER A 262 -0.15 -18.98 -11.79
CA SER A 262 -0.39 -20.32 -11.26
C SER A 262 -1.68 -20.28 -10.44
N VAL A 263 -2.75 -20.90 -10.95
CA VAL A 263 -4.05 -20.90 -10.25
C VAL A 263 -4.15 -22.12 -9.33
N ASP A 264 -3.71 -23.30 -9.78
CA ASP A 264 -3.89 -24.56 -9.03
C ASP A 264 -2.76 -25.59 -9.26
N ASP A 265 -1.58 -25.18 -9.74
CA ASP A 265 -0.48 -26.14 -9.92
C ASP A 265 0.26 -26.36 -8.60
N GLU A 266 0.05 -27.54 -8.00
CA GLU A 266 0.73 -27.98 -6.77
C GLU A 266 2.27 -27.97 -6.92
N ASN A 267 2.79 -28.17 -8.14
CA ASN A 267 4.24 -28.15 -8.36
C ASN A 267 4.82 -26.76 -8.24
N ASP A 268 4.11 -25.73 -8.73
CA ASP A 268 4.54 -24.34 -8.66
C ASP A 268 4.48 -23.78 -7.21
N LYS A 269 3.69 -24.42 -6.34
CA LYS A 269 3.50 -24.02 -4.93
C LYS A 269 4.45 -24.76 -3.97
N LYS A 270 5.19 -25.76 -4.44
CA LYS A 270 6.02 -26.61 -3.59
C LYS A 270 7.20 -25.85 -2.99
N ILE A 271 7.16 -25.61 -1.70
CA ILE A 271 8.23 -24.95 -0.93
C ILE A 271 9.43 -25.90 -0.76
N SER A 272 10.64 -25.35 -0.78
CA SER A 272 11.86 -26.09 -0.52
C SER A 272 11.86 -26.70 0.90
N SER A 273 12.43 -27.90 1.06
CA SER A 273 12.57 -28.52 2.38
C SER A 273 13.84 -29.36 2.47
N PHE A 274 14.56 -29.20 3.57
CA PHE A 274 15.81 -29.89 3.86
C PHE A 274 15.79 -30.38 5.31
N ARG A 275 16.31 -31.59 5.58
CA ARG A 275 16.19 -32.23 6.90
C ARG A 275 16.81 -31.43 8.06
N ASN A 276 17.83 -30.63 7.75
CA ASN A 276 18.67 -29.96 8.75
C ASN A 276 18.30 -28.48 8.93
N ILE A 277 17.27 -27.99 8.23
CA ILE A 277 16.78 -26.61 8.30
C ILE A 277 15.27 -26.65 8.60
N PRO A 278 14.75 -25.88 9.56
CA PRO A 278 13.32 -25.80 9.83
C PRO A 278 12.51 -25.41 8.59
N ASN A 279 11.35 -26.02 8.38
CA ASN A 279 10.49 -25.70 7.24
C ASN A 279 10.03 -24.24 7.24
N ASP A 280 9.75 -23.68 8.43
CA ASP A 280 9.33 -22.29 8.63
C ASP A 280 10.29 -21.29 7.96
N PHE A 281 11.59 -21.58 7.92
CA PHE A 281 12.57 -20.75 7.22
C PHE A 281 12.26 -20.64 5.71
N PHE A 282 11.98 -21.76 5.05
CA PHE A 282 11.65 -21.76 3.64
C PHE A 282 10.24 -21.22 3.39
N GLU A 283 9.31 -21.41 4.33
CA GLU A 283 7.99 -20.78 4.25
C GLU A 283 8.10 -19.26 4.28
N ASP A 284 8.86 -18.68 5.20
CA ASP A 284 9.07 -17.24 5.28
C ASP A 284 9.73 -16.66 4.01
N MET A 285 10.69 -17.39 3.43
CA MET A 285 11.42 -16.94 2.24
C MET A 285 10.64 -17.12 0.93
N GLU A 286 9.88 -18.21 0.79
CA GLU A 286 9.31 -18.61 -0.50
C GLU A 286 7.80 -18.34 -0.63
N SER A 287 7.03 -18.36 0.46
CA SER A 287 5.56 -18.23 0.40
C SER A 287 5.09 -16.90 -0.20
N SER A 288 5.93 -15.86 -0.10
CA SER A 288 5.63 -14.52 -0.59
C SER A 288 5.69 -14.38 -2.11
N TRP A 289 6.20 -15.36 -2.85
CA TRP A 289 6.28 -15.25 -4.32
C TRP A 289 6.01 -16.57 -5.05
N LYS A 290 6.31 -17.71 -4.43
CA LYS A 290 6.12 -19.04 -5.01
C LYS A 290 4.62 -19.30 -5.22
N GLY A 291 4.27 -19.93 -6.34
CA GLY A 291 2.88 -20.18 -6.73
C GLY A 291 2.09 -18.96 -7.23
N ARG A 292 2.71 -17.80 -7.45
CA ARG A 292 2.03 -16.63 -8.06
C ARG A 292 2.10 -16.61 -9.57
N VAL A 293 3.26 -16.95 -10.12
CA VAL A 293 3.56 -17.03 -11.56
C VAL A 293 4.03 -18.45 -11.82
N LYS A 294 3.64 -19.03 -12.96
CA LYS A 294 4.06 -20.38 -13.33
C LYS A 294 5.57 -20.47 -13.45
N ARG A 295 6.15 -21.56 -12.95
CA ARG A 295 7.60 -21.77 -12.92
C ARG A 295 8.25 -21.62 -14.30
N VAL A 296 7.57 -22.05 -15.36
CA VAL A 296 8.06 -21.95 -16.76
C VAL A 296 8.51 -20.54 -17.17
N HIS A 297 7.95 -19.49 -16.57
CA HIS A 297 8.30 -18.10 -16.89
C HIS A 297 9.44 -17.54 -16.03
N LEU A 298 9.83 -18.25 -14.98
CA LEU A 298 10.81 -17.82 -13.98
C LEU A 298 11.81 -18.93 -13.64
N GLU A 299 12.02 -19.90 -14.53
CA GLU A 299 12.81 -21.12 -14.25
C GLU A 299 14.22 -20.78 -13.73
N GLU A 300 14.88 -19.79 -14.32
CA GLU A 300 16.21 -19.31 -13.89
C GLU A 300 16.19 -18.88 -12.42
N ALA A 301 15.23 -18.06 -12.01
CA ALA A 301 15.12 -17.59 -10.63
C ALA A 301 14.77 -18.73 -9.66
N PHE A 302 13.92 -19.68 -10.06
CA PHE A 302 13.63 -20.86 -9.24
C PHE A 302 14.87 -21.73 -9.03
N VAL A 303 15.66 -21.95 -10.08
CA VAL A 303 16.90 -22.72 -10.02
C VAL A 303 17.92 -22.04 -9.11
N GLU A 304 18.09 -20.72 -9.20
CA GLU A 304 18.98 -19.96 -8.33
C GLU A 304 18.61 -20.09 -6.83
N VAL A 305 17.31 -20.00 -6.50
CA VAL A 305 16.82 -20.20 -5.14
C VAL A 305 17.06 -21.64 -4.67
N GLU A 306 16.81 -22.63 -5.52
CA GLU A 306 17.04 -24.05 -5.21
C GLU A 306 18.54 -24.36 -5.02
N ASP A 307 19.42 -23.73 -5.80
CA ASP A 307 20.88 -23.80 -5.65
C ASP A 307 21.35 -23.15 -4.34
N ALA A 308 20.83 -21.96 -4.01
CA ALA A 308 21.14 -21.26 -2.77
C ALA A 308 20.68 -22.07 -1.54
N ALA A 309 19.47 -22.63 -1.58
CA ALA A 309 18.93 -23.47 -0.52
C ALA A 309 19.76 -24.75 -0.31
N ARG A 310 20.23 -25.38 -1.41
CA ARG A 310 21.16 -26.51 -1.33
C ARG A 310 22.50 -26.13 -0.73
N ALA A 311 23.07 -25.00 -1.14
CA ALA A 311 24.33 -24.49 -0.60
C ALA A 311 24.24 -24.22 0.90
N LEU A 312 23.14 -23.59 1.35
CA LEU A 312 22.84 -23.36 2.76
C LEU A 312 22.70 -24.67 3.54
N SER A 313 21.92 -25.62 3.02
CA SER A 313 21.76 -26.94 3.65
C SER A 313 23.08 -27.67 3.79
N LEU A 314 23.96 -27.59 2.79
CA LEU A 314 25.28 -28.22 2.85
C LEU A 314 26.14 -27.57 3.94
N ALA A 315 26.21 -26.23 3.97
CA ALA A 315 26.99 -25.51 4.97
C ALA A 315 26.50 -25.79 6.40
N VAL A 316 25.18 -25.74 6.63
CA VAL A 316 24.59 -26.06 7.94
C VAL A 316 24.92 -27.49 8.37
N SER A 317 24.85 -28.45 7.44
CA SER A 317 25.16 -29.85 7.73
C SER A 317 26.64 -30.05 8.05
N GLU A 318 27.54 -29.50 7.23
CA GLU A 318 28.99 -29.59 7.43
C GLU A 318 29.42 -28.97 8.77
N ASP A 319 28.86 -27.81 9.12
CA ASP A 319 29.33 -27.02 10.27
C ASP A 319 28.63 -27.40 11.58
N PHE A 320 27.34 -27.72 11.55
CA PHE A 320 26.54 -27.93 12.77
C PHE A 320 26.23 -29.39 13.08
N ASP A 321 26.18 -30.31 12.12
CA ASP A 321 25.92 -31.73 12.41
C ASP A 321 26.93 -32.34 13.39
N PRO A 322 28.24 -32.02 13.33
CA PRO A 322 29.21 -32.50 14.32
C PRO A 322 28.96 -31.96 15.73
N ILE A 323 28.36 -30.76 15.85
CA ILE A 323 28.02 -30.13 17.12
C ILE A 323 26.76 -30.79 17.68
N VAL A 324 25.71 -30.89 16.88
CA VAL A 324 24.43 -31.53 17.25
C VAL A 324 24.64 -32.99 17.64
N SER A 325 25.48 -33.73 16.91
CA SER A 325 25.79 -35.13 17.22
C SER A 325 26.50 -35.28 18.56
N ARG A 326 27.43 -34.37 18.89
CA ARG A 326 28.11 -34.35 20.20
C ARG A 326 27.16 -34.01 21.35
N ILE A 327 26.22 -33.09 21.14
CA ILE A 327 25.21 -32.74 22.14
C ILE A 327 24.31 -33.93 22.43
N LYS A 328 23.79 -34.60 21.39
CA LYS A 328 22.95 -35.80 21.54
C LYS A 328 23.68 -36.92 22.29
N ALA A 329 24.93 -37.19 21.91
CA ALA A 329 25.77 -38.18 22.61
C ALA A 329 26.04 -37.82 24.08
N SER A 330 26.14 -36.53 24.40
CA SER A 330 26.38 -36.05 25.76
C SER A 330 25.11 -36.03 26.62
N ALA A 331 23.93 -35.86 26.01
CA ALA A 331 22.63 -35.92 26.68
C ALA A 331 22.22 -37.35 27.07
N ASP A 332 22.65 -38.35 26.29
CA ASP A 332 22.41 -39.77 26.59
C ASP A 332 23.31 -40.32 27.71
N SER A 333 24.39 -39.61 28.05
CA SER A 333 25.28 -39.95 29.16
C SER A 333 24.75 -39.36 30.48
N SER A 334 24.49 -40.20 31.46
CA SER A 334 23.72 -39.93 32.69
C SER A 334 24.38 -38.94 33.67
N ARG A 335 24.54 -37.66 33.28
CA ARG A 335 24.97 -36.57 34.17
C ARG A 335 23.76 -35.87 34.78
N ALA A 336 23.92 -35.35 36.00
CA ALA A 336 22.85 -34.98 36.93
C ALA A 336 21.75 -34.08 36.32
N LYS A 337 20.49 -34.41 36.63
CA LYS A 337 19.30 -33.58 36.36
C LYS A 337 19.45 -32.23 37.06
N GLY A 338 19.90 -31.19 36.35
CA GLY A 338 19.93 -29.81 36.87
C GLY A 338 20.97 -28.87 36.26
N GLU A 339 21.97 -29.35 35.51
CA GLU A 339 22.99 -28.50 34.89
C GLU A 339 22.61 -28.14 33.44
N VAL A 340 22.82 -26.88 33.04
CA VAL A 340 22.60 -26.42 31.66
C VAL A 340 23.63 -27.10 30.76
N LEU A 341 23.18 -28.12 30.02
CA LEU A 341 24.05 -28.97 29.21
C LEU A 341 24.49 -28.30 27.90
N TYR A 342 23.68 -27.37 27.39
CA TYR A 342 23.91 -26.68 26.13
C TYR A 342 23.37 -25.25 26.13
N VAL A 343 24.16 -24.29 25.61
CA VAL A 343 23.81 -22.86 25.55
C VAL A 343 23.99 -22.31 24.14
N LEU A 344 22.95 -21.66 23.62
CA LEU A 344 23.01 -20.84 22.42
C LEU A 344 22.77 -19.39 22.83
N ILE A 345 23.76 -18.53 22.62
CA ILE A 345 23.66 -17.10 22.91
C ILE A 345 23.89 -16.35 21.61
N ASP A 346 22.89 -15.55 21.23
CA ASP A 346 22.99 -14.65 20.08
C ASP A 346 23.07 -13.20 20.54
N GLU A 347 24.09 -12.49 20.08
CA GLU A 347 24.38 -11.07 20.34
C GLU A 347 24.18 -10.62 21.79
N ILE A 348 24.90 -11.25 22.73
CA ILE A 348 24.80 -10.89 24.13
C ILE A 348 25.16 -9.41 24.39
N CYS A 349 24.44 -8.80 25.34
CA CYS A 349 24.62 -7.39 25.73
C CYS A 349 24.32 -6.37 24.61
N ARG A 350 23.50 -6.73 23.60
CA ARG A 350 22.95 -5.75 22.66
C ARG A 350 22.17 -4.66 23.41
N GLY A 351 22.45 -3.39 23.10
CA GLY A 351 21.73 -2.23 23.67
C GLY A 351 22.35 -1.61 24.94
N THR A 352 23.54 -2.03 25.35
CA THR A 352 24.33 -1.35 26.39
C THR A 352 25.58 -0.69 25.80
N GLU A 353 26.30 0.07 26.61
CA GLU A 353 27.62 0.63 26.24
C GLU A 353 28.58 -0.49 25.82
N THR A 354 29.18 -0.39 24.64
CA THR A 354 30.00 -1.44 24.01
C THR A 354 31.11 -1.95 24.91
N ALA A 355 31.83 -1.07 25.61
CA ALA A 355 32.92 -1.45 26.50
C ALA A 355 32.43 -2.30 27.69
N LYS A 356 31.35 -1.87 28.36
CA LYS A 356 30.76 -2.62 29.47
C LYS A 356 30.12 -3.93 29.00
N GLY A 357 29.43 -3.89 27.87
CA GLY A 357 28.85 -5.08 27.24
C GLY A 357 29.92 -6.13 26.92
N THR A 358 31.07 -5.69 26.41
CA THR A 358 32.23 -6.56 26.12
C THR A 358 32.77 -7.23 27.38
N CYS A 359 32.94 -6.50 28.48
CA CYS A 359 33.40 -7.06 29.76
C CYS A 359 32.39 -8.07 30.35
N ILE A 360 31.09 -7.78 30.27
CA ILE A 360 30.03 -8.68 30.76
C ILE A 360 30.01 -9.96 29.90
N ALA A 361 30.06 -9.82 28.57
CA ALA A 361 30.12 -10.94 27.65
C ALA A 361 31.34 -11.84 27.92
N GLY A 362 32.51 -11.23 28.14
CA GLY A 362 33.74 -11.94 28.51
C GLY A 362 33.61 -12.72 29.82
N SER A 363 33.05 -12.10 30.87
CA SER A 363 32.81 -12.77 32.16
C SER A 363 31.83 -13.95 32.05
N ILE A 364 30.81 -13.82 31.21
CA ILE A 364 29.86 -14.91 30.93
C ILE A 364 30.55 -16.04 30.17
N LEU A 365 31.37 -15.73 29.16
CA LEU A 365 32.15 -16.71 28.41
C LEU A 365 33.10 -17.50 29.32
N GLU A 366 33.85 -16.83 30.19
CA GLU A 366 34.73 -17.50 31.17
C GLU A 366 33.95 -18.42 32.11
N THR A 367 32.79 -17.95 32.59
CA THR A 367 31.95 -18.73 33.50
C THR A 367 31.42 -19.99 32.82
N LEU A 368 30.98 -19.89 31.56
CA LEU A 368 30.48 -21.02 30.78
C LEU A 368 31.59 -22.03 30.48
N ASP A 369 32.80 -21.58 30.13
CA ASP A 369 33.95 -22.45 29.91
C ASP A 369 34.41 -23.13 31.22
N ALA A 370 34.41 -22.42 32.34
CA ALA A 370 34.78 -22.96 33.66
C ALA A 370 33.81 -24.05 34.15
N ILE A 371 32.51 -23.90 33.87
CA ILE A 371 31.49 -24.91 34.17
C ILE A 371 31.59 -26.10 33.21
N GLY A 372 32.28 -25.94 32.06
CA GLY A 372 32.37 -26.96 31.02
C GLY A 372 31.07 -27.10 30.22
N CYS A 373 30.30 -26.01 30.11
CA CYS A 373 29.07 -25.99 29.34
C CYS A 373 29.39 -26.05 27.84
N LEU A 374 28.66 -26.88 27.08
CA LEU A 374 28.75 -26.87 25.62
C LEU A 374 27.92 -25.69 25.10
N GLY A 375 28.41 -24.93 24.13
CA GLY A 375 27.60 -23.85 23.59
C GLY A 375 28.21 -23.13 22.40
N VAL A 376 27.38 -22.31 21.76
CA VAL A 376 27.76 -21.39 20.69
C VAL A 376 27.36 -19.99 21.12
N ILE A 377 28.29 -19.06 21.01
CA ILE A 377 28.08 -17.64 21.31
C ILE A 377 28.41 -16.84 20.05
N SER A 378 27.42 -16.20 19.44
CA SER A 378 27.62 -15.20 18.39
C SER A 378 27.69 -13.81 19.01
N THR A 379 28.62 -12.98 18.51
CA THR A 379 28.82 -11.61 19.01
C THR A 379 29.41 -10.70 17.94
N HIS A 380 29.02 -9.43 17.97
CA HIS A 380 29.63 -8.34 17.20
C HIS A 380 30.67 -7.55 18.03
N LEU A 381 30.90 -7.93 19.29
CA LEU A 381 31.78 -7.23 20.22
C LEU A 381 33.24 -7.65 20.00
N HIS A 382 33.90 -7.06 18.98
CA HIS A 382 35.29 -7.41 18.65
C HIS A 382 36.28 -7.24 19.82
N GLY A 383 36.02 -6.33 20.76
CA GLY A 383 36.87 -6.14 21.94
C GLY A 383 36.94 -7.38 22.85
N ILE A 384 36.04 -8.36 22.71
CA ILE A 384 36.07 -9.59 23.50
C ILE A 384 37.34 -10.40 23.25
N PHE A 385 37.93 -10.28 22.06
CA PHE A 385 39.16 -10.97 21.67
C PHE A 385 40.41 -10.34 22.30
N ASP A 386 40.30 -9.11 22.78
CA ASP A 386 41.42 -8.35 23.36
C ASP A 386 41.36 -8.35 24.91
N LEU A 387 40.32 -8.96 25.50
CA LEU A 387 40.20 -9.15 26.95
C LEU A 387 41.13 -10.26 27.44
N PRO A 388 41.71 -10.13 28.66
CA PRO A 388 42.56 -11.15 29.26
C PRO A 388 41.72 -12.30 29.87
N LEU A 389 40.95 -13.01 29.04
CA LEU A 389 40.05 -14.07 29.48
C LEU A 389 40.80 -15.37 29.78
N GLN A 390 40.44 -16.04 30.88
CA GLN A 390 40.96 -17.34 31.30
C GLN A 390 40.12 -18.49 30.73
N THR A 391 40.15 -18.66 29.41
CA THR A 391 39.43 -19.74 28.71
C THR A 391 40.37 -20.87 28.28
N LYS A 392 39.99 -22.13 28.51
CA LYS A 392 40.77 -23.32 28.16
C LYS A 392 40.22 -24.11 26.98
N ASN A 393 38.89 -24.10 26.78
CA ASN A 393 38.24 -24.93 25.76
C ASN A 393 37.48 -24.12 24.69
N VAL A 394 37.71 -22.80 24.62
CA VAL A 394 37.07 -21.92 23.65
C VAL A 394 37.79 -21.98 22.31
N VAL A 395 37.01 -22.17 21.24
CA VAL A 395 37.49 -22.13 19.85
C VAL A 395 36.79 -20.98 19.15
N TYR A 396 37.57 -20.08 18.54
CA TYR A 396 37.03 -18.98 17.77
C TYR A 396 36.69 -19.42 16.36
N LYS A 397 35.48 -19.05 15.93
CA LYS A 397 34.95 -19.29 14.60
C LYS A 397 34.43 -17.98 14.03
N ALA A 398 34.52 -17.83 12.72
CA ALA A 398 33.98 -16.70 11.98
C ALA A 398 33.19 -17.18 10.76
N MET A 399 32.24 -16.38 10.29
CA MET A 399 31.58 -16.63 9.02
C MET A 399 32.51 -16.24 7.88
N GLY A 400 32.83 -17.19 6.99
CA GLY A 400 33.76 -16.96 5.89
C GLY A 400 33.21 -15.98 4.87
N SER A 401 34.09 -15.18 4.29
CA SER A 401 33.79 -14.23 3.22
C SER A 401 34.70 -14.45 2.01
N LYS A 402 34.27 -14.02 0.83
CA LYS A 402 35.07 -13.99 -0.40
C LYS A 402 34.96 -12.62 -1.05
N CYS A 403 36.09 -12.05 -1.46
CA CYS A 403 36.10 -10.84 -2.28
C CYS A 403 35.97 -11.23 -3.76
N ALA A 404 34.89 -10.78 -4.40
CA ALA A 404 34.68 -10.85 -5.84
C ALA A 404 34.35 -9.43 -6.35
N ASP A 405 35.09 -8.95 -7.36
CA ASP A 405 34.88 -7.64 -8.00
C ASP A 405 34.80 -6.44 -7.02
N GLY A 406 35.63 -6.45 -5.97
CA GLY A 406 35.64 -5.39 -4.95
C GLY A 406 34.46 -5.42 -3.98
N GLN A 407 33.64 -6.48 -4.00
CA GLN A 407 32.57 -6.72 -3.04
C GLN A 407 32.90 -7.95 -2.18
N THR A 408 32.73 -7.82 -0.86
CA THR A 408 32.86 -8.94 0.05
C THR A 408 31.51 -9.66 0.16
N LEU A 409 31.48 -10.90 -0.30
CA LEU A 409 30.29 -11.76 -0.27
C LEU A 409 30.42 -12.81 0.85
N PRO A 410 29.36 -13.01 1.66
CA PRO A 410 29.35 -14.07 2.65
C PRO A 410 29.36 -15.43 1.95
N THR A 411 30.18 -16.36 2.45
CA THR A 411 30.23 -17.74 1.97
C THR A 411 29.25 -18.66 2.67
N TRP A 412 28.69 -18.19 3.80
CA TRP A 412 27.82 -18.95 4.69
C TRP A 412 28.47 -20.20 5.30
N LYS A 413 29.81 -20.29 5.27
CA LYS A 413 30.60 -21.37 5.87
C LYS A 413 31.32 -20.89 7.13
N LEU A 414 31.30 -21.70 8.18
CA LEU A 414 31.99 -21.43 9.44
C LEU A 414 33.48 -21.81 9.35
N ILE A 415 34.36 -20.82 9.41
CA ILE A 415 35.82 -21.00 9.34
C ILE A 415 36.49 -20.81 10.70
N ASP A 416 37.67 -21.40 10.89
CA ASP A 416 38.49 -21.17 12.07
C ASP A 416 39.03 -19.74 12.11
N GLY A 417 39.01 -19.12 13.29
CA GLY A 417 39.61 -17.82 13.54
C GLY A 417 38.61 -16.74 13.96
N ILE A 418 39.06 -15.49 13.83
CA ILE A 418 38.36 -14.30 14.29
C ILE A 418 38.19 -13.36 13.09
N CYS A 419 36.98 -12.83 12.91
CA CYS A 419 36.75 -11.73 11.99
C CYS A 419 36.69 -10.41 12.79
N LYS A 420 37.66 -9.53 12.56
CA LYS A 420 37.67 -8.14 13.07
C LYS A 420 37.23 -7.13 12.00
N GLU A 421 36.91 -7.60 10.80
CA GLU A 421 36.46 -6.75 9.70
C GLU A 421 34.92 -6.65 9.75
N SER A 422 34.41 -5.43 9.85
CA SER A 422 32.98 -5.17 9.80
C SER A 422 32.56 -4.84 8.39
N LEU A 423 31.59 -5.59 7.86
CA LEU A 423 30.99 -5.32 6.55
C LEU A 423 30.00 -4.13 6.59
N ALA A 424 29.87 -3.44 7.73
CA ALA A 424 28.86 -2.41 7.92
C ALA A 424 28.86 -1.31 6.85
N PHE A 425 30.04 -0.83 6.42
CA PHE A 425 30.13 0.18 5.37
C PHE A 425 29.80 -0.37 3.98
N GLU A 426 30.17 -1.61 3.69
CA GLU A 426 29.81 -2.27 2.43
C GLU A 426 28.30 -2.57 2.35
N THR A 427 27.71 -3.04 3.46
CA THR A 427 26.27 -3.25 3.59
C THR A 427 25.52 -1.92 3.44
N ALA A 428 25.96 -0.86 4.11
CA ALA A 428 25.39 0.49 3.97
C ALA A 428 25.36 0.95 2.51
N ARG A 429 26.43 0.71 1.75
CA ARG A 429 26.51 1.04 0.32
C ARG A 429 25.49 0.25 -0.50
N ARG A 430 25.33 -1.04 -0.19
CA ARG A 430 24.36 -1.92 -0.86
C ARG A 430 22.92 -1.52 -0.60
N GLU A 431 22.61 -1.09 0.62
CA GLU A 431 21.29 -0.57 1.02
C GLU A 431 21.01 0.86 0.49
N GLY A 432 21.90 1.40 -0.35
CA GLY A 432 21.68 2.66 -1.06
C GLY A 432 22.10 3.92 -0.29
N ILE A 433 22.91 3.80 0.78
CA ILE A 433 23.46 4.98 1.45
C ILE A 433 24.45 5.69 0.51
N PRO A 434 24.33 7.02 0.30
CA PRO A 434 25.21 7.76 -0.60
C PRO A 434 26.71 7.62 -0.28
N ASP A 435 27.53 7.40 -1.30
CA ASP A 435 28.98 7.14 -1.15
C ASP A 435 29.73 8.23 -0.38
N HIS A 436 29.33 9.49 -0.51
CA HIS A 436 30.00 10.58 0.21
C HIS A 436 29.79 10.51 1.73
N LEU A 437 28.63 10.00 2.20
CA LEU A 437 28.38 9.76 3.62
C LEU A 437 29.21 8.57 4.12
N ILE A 438 29.30 7.51 3.33
CA ILE A 438 30.08 6.32 3.67
C ILE A 438 31.57 6.68 3.76
N LYS A 439 32.11 7.38 2.75
CA LYS A 439 33.50 7.89 2.78
C LYS A 439 33.77 8.73 4.02
N ARG A 440 32.84 9.63 4.37
CA ARG A 440 32.98 10.44 5.58
C ARG A 440 32.94 9.58 6.86
N ALA A 441 32.10 8.55 6.91
CA ALA A 441 32.04 7.63 8.04
C ALA A 441 33.32 6.79 8.16
N GLU A 442 33.89 6.33 7.04
CA GLU A 442 35.19 5.64 6.96
C GLU A 442 36.32 6.54 7.50
N GLU A 443 36.38 7.81 7.08
CA GLU A 443 37.35 8.79 7.60
C GLU A 443 37.22 8.98 9.11
N LEU A 444 35.99 9.12 9.63
CA LEU A 444 35.73 9.27 11.05
C LEU A 444 36.15 8.01 11.84
N TYR A 445 35.82 6.83 11.32
CA TYR A 445 36.21 5.57 11.93
C TYR A 445 37.74 5.44 12.03
N LEU A 446 38.46 5.76 10.95
CA LEU A 446 39.93 5.77 10.95
C LEU A 446 40.48 6.80 11.95
N SER A 447 39.89 7.99 12.07
CA SER A 447 40.37 9.00 13.01
C SER A 447 40.25 8.59 14.48
N VAL A 448 39.22 7.80 14.84
CA VAL A 448 38.96 7.41 16.23
C VAL A 448 39.69 6.13 16.60
N TYR A 449 39.72 5.13 15.71
CA TYR A 449 40.12 3.77 16.07
C TYR A 449 41.52 3.36 15.60
N THR A 450 42.17 4.13 14.71
CA THR A 450 43.56 3.83 14.28
C THR A 450 44.63 4.54 15.13
N GLU A 451 44.29 5.63 15.84
CA GLU A 451 45.25 6.32 16.74
C GLU A 451 45.52 5.55 18.04
N GLU A 452 44.54 4.78 18.56
CA GLU A 452 44.73 3.93 19.75
C GLU A 452 45.72 2.77 19.51
N THR A 453 45.89 2.31 18.28
CA THR A 453 46.82 1.20 17.95
C THR A 453 48.29 1.66 17.93
N VAL A 454 48.55 2.96 17.71
CA VAL A 454 49.91 3.51 17.60
C VAL A 454 50.41 4.06 18.95
N LEU A 455 49.53 4.55 19.82
CA LEU A 455 49.91 5.07 21.15
C LEU A 455 50.36 3.99 22.15
N ASN A 456 49.97 2.73 21.97
CA ASN A 456 50.34 1.64 22.90
C ASN A 456 51.78 1.12 22.76
N GLN A 457 52.61 1.69 21.85
CA GLN A 457 54.01 1.25 21.68
C GLN A 457 55.08 2.32 22.00
N ILE A 458 54.73 3.55 22.37
CA ILE A 458 55.74 4.61 22.57
C ILE A 458 55.38 5.54 23.75
N ARG A 459 55.75 5.17 24.99
CA ARG A 459 56.72 5.86 25.89
C ARG A 459 56.51 5.66 27.41
N PRO A 460 57.62 5.77 28.19
CA PRO A 460 57.69 5.55 29.63
C PRO A 460 57.30 6.79 30.44
N GLY A 461 57.07 6.59 31.74
CA GLY A 461 56.38 7.51 32.64
C GLY A 461 57.05 8.84 32.95
N ALA A 462 56.20 9.77 33.40
CA ALA A 462 56.50 10.82 34.37
C ALA A 462 55.19 11.46 34.85
N ASP A 463 55.15 11.76 36.14
CA ASP A 463 54.06 12.36 36.90
C ASP A 463 53.60 13.73 36.41
N GLY A 464 52.32 14.06 36.67
CA GLY A 464 51.76 15.38 36.41
C GLY A 464 50.33 15.55 36.90
N VAL A 465 50.18 15.74 38.21
CA VAL A 465 48.95 16.20 38.89
C VAL A 465 48.49 17.54 38.32
N PHE A 466 47.21 17.72 37.99
CA PHE A 466 46.50 18.97 38.25
C PHE A 466 44.99 18.75 38.47
N SER A 467 44.50 19.53 39.44
CA SER A 467 43.21 19.47 40.12
C SER A 467 42.15 20.33 39.44
N GLU A 468 40.90 19.87 39.41
CA GLU A 468 39.73 20.71 39.16
C GLU A 468 38.83 20.81 40.41
N LYS A 469 38.48 22.04 40.74
CA LYS A 469 37.72 22.46 41.91
C LYS A 469 36.21 22.42 41.64
N ILE A 470 35.49 21.92 42.65
CA ILE A 470 34.04 21.92 42.81
C ILE A 470 33.55 23.31 43.25
N VAL A 471 32.42 23.80 42.72
CA VAL A 471 31.38 24.52 43.49
C VAL A 471 29.97 24.20 42.92
N PRO A 472 28.93 23.98 43.76
CA PRO A 472 27.65 23.36 43.37
C PRO A 472 26.45 24.34 43.33
N GLY A 473 25.34 23.95 42.70
CA GLY A 473 24.11 24.74 42.62
C GLY A 473 22.82 23.92 42.44
N SER A 474 22.21 23.56 43.58
CA SER A 474 20.77 23.40 43.89
C SER A 474 19.73 23.26 42.76
N HIS A 475 19.07 22.09 42.68
CA HIS A 475 17.71 21.96 42.12
C HIS A 475 16.71 21.63 43.24
N LYS A 476 15.78 22.57 43.50
CA LYS A 476 14.56 22.32 44.28
C LYS A 476 13.50 21.70 43.38
N ALA A 477 12.85 20.65 43.90
CA ALA A 477 11.70 20.00 43.30
C ALA A 477 10.44 20.90 43.36
N SER A 478 9.69 20.93 42.26
CA SER A 478 8.30 21.39 42.25
C SER A 478 7.47 20.49 41.33
N HIS A 479 6.47 19.83 41.91
CA HIS A 479 5.44 19.06 41.23
C HIS A 479 4.63 19.92 40.23
N PRO A 480 4.20 19.39 39.08
CA PRO A 480 3.14 19.99 38.28
C PRO A 480 1.77 19.41 38.64
N GLN A 481 0.80 20.30 38.91
CA GLN A 481 -0.64 20.03 38.83
C GLN A 481 -1.14 20.17 37.36
N PRO A 482 -2.31 19.60 37.01
CA PRO A 482 -2.68 19.31 35.62
C PRO A 482 -3.27 20.52 34.89
N LEU A 483 -2.82 20.76 33.65
CA LEU A 483 -3.40 21.76 32.74
C LEU A 483 -4.15 21.10 31.58
N LYS A 484 -5.34 21.64 31.31
CA LYS A 484 -6.29 21.23 30.25
C LYS A 484 -5.84 21.62 28.83
N SER A 485 -6.18 20.74 27.88
CA SER A 485 -6.49 20.93 26.44
C SER A 485 -5.58 21.81 25.55
N LYS A 486 -4.73 21.17 24.72
CA LYS A 486 -4.10 21.74 23.51
C LYS A 486 -4.00 20.70 22.37
N SER A 487 -5.12 20.19 21.86
CA SER A 487 -5.09 19.27 20.70
C SER A 487 -4.70 19.96 19.38
N GLY A 488 -4.99 21.25 19.23
CA GLY A 488 -4.70 22.00 18.00
C GLY A 488 -3.22 22.28 17.70
N SER A 489 -2.32 22.25 18.69
CA SER A 489 -0.91 22.64 18.45
C SER A 489 -0.01 21.50 17.97
N GLN A 490 -0.35 20.24 18.29
CA GLN A 490 0.49 19.08 17.94
C GLN A 490 0.31 18.65 16.48
N ILE A 491 -0.91 18.74 15.94
CA ILE A 491 -1.20 18.33 14.56
C ILE A 491 -0.57 19.31 13.54
N GLU A 492 -0.52 20.60 13.87
CA GLU A 492 0.13 21.64 13.06
C GLU A 492 1.66 21.41 12.98
N ILE A 493 2.26 21.02 14.11
CA ILE A 493 3.69 20.68 14.18
C ILE A 493 3.96 19.40 13.39
N LEU A 494 3.09 18.39 13.52
CA LEU A 494 3.22 17.16 12.76
C LEU A 494 3.11 17.42 11.26
N ARG A 495 2.12 18.20 10.83
CA ARG A 495 1.94 18.60 9.42
C ARG A 495 3.21 19.19 8.84
N LYS A 496 3.80 20.19 9.52
CA LYS A 496 5.05 20.81 9.07
C LYS A 496 6.23 19.84 8.99
N LYS A 497 6.33 18.90 9.95
CA LYS A 497 7.38 17.86 9.93
C LYS A 497 7.19 16.90 8.76
N VAL A 498 5.98 16.43 8.52
CA VAL A 498 5.68 15.51 7.42
C VAL A 498 5.87 16.22 6.07
N GLU A 499 5.38 17.46 5.91
CA GLU A 499 5.62 18.28 4.70
C GLU A 499 7.12 18.50 4.43
N SER A 500 7.92 18.75 5.48
CA SER A 500 9.38 18.88 5.35
C SER A 500 10.06 17.57 4.96
N ALA A 501 9.62 16.43 5.52
CA ALA A 501 10.14 15.11 5.19
C ALA A 501 9.82 14.74 3.74
N VAL A 502 8.56 14.91 3.31
CA VAL A 502 8.14 14.69 1.91
C VAL A 502 8.92 15.59 0.96
N SER A 503 9.10 16.87 1.30
CA SER A 503 9.90 17.79 0.47
C SER A 503 11.36 17.37 0.35
N SER A 504 11.95 16.82 1.42
CA SER A 504 13.33 16.30 1.43
C SER A 504 13.45 15.03 0.58
N ILE A 505 12.51 14.10 0.72
CA ILE A 505 12.43 12.85 -0.04
C ILE A 505 12.33 13.14 -1.54
N CYS A 506 11.43 14.05 -1.93
CA CYS A 506 11.24 14.41 -3.34
C CYS A 506 12.50 15.06 -3.94
N LYS A 507 13.23 15.89 -3.19
CA LYS A 507 14.46 16.54 -3.67
C LYS A 507 15.65 15.58 -3.85
N ASN A 508 15.73 14.53 -3.04
CA ASN A 508 16.89 13.64 -3.02
C ASN A 508 16.77 12.44 -3.98
N ASN A 509 15.54 11.98 -4.27
CA ASN A 509 15.32 10.74 -5.03
C ASN A 509 14.61 10.92 -6.39
N LEU A 510 13.92 12.04 -6.63
CA LEU A 510 13.31 12.34 -7.92
C LEU A 510 14.17 13.39 -8.64
N GLY A 511 15.16 12.90 -9.40
CA GLY A 511 15.92 13.74 -10.31
C GLY A 511 14.98 14.51 -11.23
N ASP A 512 15.37 15.77 -11.48
CA ASP A 512 14.70 16.82 -12.27
C ASP A 512 14.28 16.38 -13.69
N LYS A 513 13.31 15.48 -13.77
CA LYS A 513 12.62 15.05 -14.98
C LYS A 513 11.14 14.93 -14.63
N ASP A 514 10.36 15.80 -15.26
CA ASP A 514 8.94 16.07 -15.06
C ASP A 514 8.68 17.00 -13.87
N GLY A 515 8.32 18.26 -14.19
CA GLY A 515 7.93 19.30 -13.24
C GLY A 515 6.59 18.99 -12.56
N ASN A 516 6.53 17.88 -11.83
CA ASN A 516 5.38 17.47 -11.07
C ASN A 516 5.28 18.29 -9.78
N THR A 517 4.14 18.95 -9.65
CA THR A 517 3.66 19.65 -8.46
C THR A 517 3.89 18.79 -7.21
N PHE A 518 4.55 19.35 -6.19
CA PHE A 518 4.76 18.67 -4.91
C PHE A 518 3.42 18.12 -4.39
N PRO A 519 3.35 16.86 -3.93
CA PRO A 519 2.10 16.29 -3.43
C PRO A 519 1.64 17.10 -2.22
N THR A 520 0.54 17.84 -2.39
CA THR A 520 -0.04 18.70 -1.35
C THR A 520 -0.47 17.86 -0.16
N CYS A 521 0.07 18.18 1.03
CA CYS A 521 -0.35 17.53 2.27
C CYS A 521 -1.75 18.02 2.66
N VAL A 522 -2.70 17.10 2.79
CA VAL A 522 -4.09 17.43 3.15
C VAL A 522 -4.44 16.77 4.49
N LEU A 523 -5.09 17.54 5.36
CA LEU A 523 -5.57 17.08 6.67
C LEU A 523 -7.00 16.57 6.54
N ILE A 524 -7.27 15.42 7.14
CA ILE A 524 -8.60 14.88 7.38
C ILE A 524 -8.85 14.97 8.87
N GLY A 525 -9.77 15.85 9.27
CA GLY A 525 -10.13 16.12 10.65
C GLY A 525 -10.89 14.97 11.32
N ALA A 526 -11.13 15.12 12.62
CA ALA A 526 -11.91 14.16 13.40
C ALA A 526 -13.33 14.02 12.83
N GLY A 527 -13.72 12.81 12.44
CA GLY A 527 -15.04 12.53 11.85
C GLY A 527 -15.18 12.85 10.36
N GLU A 528 -14.21 13.52 9.73
CA GLU A 528 -14.24 13.87 8.31
C GLU A 528 -13.86 12.68 7.41
N GLN A 529 -14.43 12.58 6.22
CA GLN A 529 -13.99 11.61 5.21
C GLN A 529 -12.99 12.26 4.25
N PRO A 530 -12.07 11.48 3.65
CA PRO A 530 -11.22 12.01 2.59
C PRO A 530 -12.07 12.57 1.44
N PRO A 531 -11.58 13.61 0.74
CA PRO A 531 -12.29 14.15 -0.42
C PRO A 531 -12.38 13.12 -1.55
N PRO A 532 -13.40 13.20 -2.43
CA PRO A 532 -13.60 12.24 -3.52
C PRO A 532 -12.38 12.04 -4.44
N SER A 533 -11.48 13.03 -4.53
CA SER A 533 -10.21 12.97 -5.27
C SER A 533 -9.28 11.82 -4.86
N THR A 534 -9.52 11.17 -3.71
CA THR A 534 -8.73 10.03 -3.25
C THR A 534 -9.19 8.70 -3.85
N ILE A 535 -10.32 8.66 -4.55
CA ILE A 535 -10.90 7.44 -5.12
C ILE A 535 -10.09 7.00 -6.35
N GLY A 536 -9.56 5.78 -6.34
CA GLY A 536 -8.74 5.27 -7.45
C GLY A 536 -7.33 5.86 -7.53
N SER A 537 -6.95 6.66 -6.54
CA SER A 537 -5.61 7.23 -6.40
C SER A 537 -4.84 6.48 -5.33
N SER A 538 -3.59 6.13 -5.62
CA SER A 538 -2.69 5.64 -4.59
C SER A 538 -2.32 6.79 -3.66
N SER A 539 -2.36 6.53 -2.37
CA SER A 539 -2.17 7.54 -1.34
C SER A 539 -1.30 7.01 -0.22
N VAL A 540 -0.49 7.88 0.35
CA VAL A 540 0.24 7.64 1.59
C VAL A 540 -0.39 8.51 2.66
N TYR A 541 -0.67 7.93 3.83
CA TYR A 541 -1.27 8.63 4.96
C TYR A 541 -0.44 8.45 6.22
N VAL A 542 -0.48 9.46 7.08
CA VAL A 542 0.18 9.49 8.38
C VAL A 542 -0.86 9.78 9.44
N MET A 543 -0.88 9.00 10.53
CA MET A 543 -1.69 9.29 11.70
C MET A 543 -0.84 9.32 12.97
N LEU A 544 -1.21 10.21 13.90
CA LEU A 544 -0.66 10.23 15.25
C LEU A 544 -1.56 9.38 16.15
N ARG A 545 -1.04 8.27 16.65
CA ARG A 545 -1.77 7.38 17.53
C ARG A 545 -1.82 7.94 18.96
N PRO A 546 -2.81 7.51 19.80
CA PRO A 546 -2.93 7.96 21.19
C PRO A 546 -1.71 7.64 22.08
N ASP A 547 -0.87 6.69 21.69
CA ASP A 547 0.40 6.32 22.34
C ASP A 547 1.58 7.22 21.93
N ASN A 548 1.30 8.36 21.28
CA ASN A 548 2.27 9.31 20.71
C ASN A 548 3.17 8.74 19.60
N LYS A 549 2.85 7.55 19.07
CA LYS A 549 3.58 6.98 17.93
C LYS A 549 2.99 7.43 16.60
N LEU A 550 3.86 7.59 15.61
CA LEU A 550 3.44 7.80 14.23
C LEU A 550 3.17 6.48 13.54
N TYR A 551 2.09 6.43 12.78
CA TYR A 551 1.80 5.34 11.85
C TYR A 551 1.75 5.92 10.44
N VAL A 552 2.58 5.39 9.57
CA VAL A 552 2.57 5.67 8.13
C VAL A 552 1.97 4.45 7.45
N GLY A 553 1.11 4.69 6.47
CA GLY A 553 0.48 3.63 5.70
C GLY A 553 0.24 4.05 4.26
N GLU A 554 0.23 3.08 3.35
CA GLU A 554 -0.23 3.28 1.98
C GLU A 554 -1.61 2.65 1.71
N THR A 555 -2.35 3.19 0.75
CA THR A 555 -3.63 2.62 0.30
C THR A 555 -4.10 3.21 -1.04
N ASP A 556 -4.80 2.40 -1.83
CA ASP A 556 -5.57 2.87 -3.01
C ASP A 556 -7.06 3.10 -2.68
N ASP A 557 -7.46 2.81 -1.44
CA ASP A 557 -8.79 3.06 -0.88
C ASP A 557 -8.62 3.77 0.46
N LEU A 558 -8.42 5.09 0.40
CA LEU A 558 -8.18 5.90 1.59
C LEU A 558 -9.41 5.97 2.48
N GLU A 559 -10.61 6.04 1.89
CA GLU A 559 -11.87 6.08 2.62
C GLU A 559 -12.08 4.79 3.43
N GLY A 560 -11.96 3.63 2.79
CA GLY A 560 -12.09 2.33 3.45
C GLY A 560 -11.03 2.14 4.53
N ARG A 561 -9.78 2.58 4.28
CA ARG A 561 -8.69 2.46 5.24
C ARG A 561 -8.88 3.35 6.47
N ILE A 562 -9.32 4.60 6.30
CA ILE A 562 -9.63 5.49 7.42
C ILE A 562 -10.80 4.94 8.24
N ARG A 563 -11.85 4.43 7.57
CA ARG A 563 -12.98 3.79 8.24
C ARG A 563 -12.54 2.58 9.06
N ALA A 564 -11.62 1.76 8.54
CA ALA A 564 -11.07 0.60 9.25
C ALA A 564 -10.16 0.96 10.44
N HIS A 565 -9.47 2.10 10.40
CA HIS A 565 -8.74 2.60 11.56
C HIS A 565 -9.69 3.16 12.61
N ARG A 566 -10.68 3.96 12.21
CA ARG A 566 -11.65 4.58 13.14
C ARG A 566 -12.61 3.59 13.80
N SER A 567 -12.78 2.40 13.23
CA SER A 567 -13.56 1.34 13.87
C SER A 567 -12.86 0.71 15.08
N LYS A 568 -11.55 0.94 15.26
CA LYS A 568 -10.78 0.45 16.41
C LYS A 568 -10.95 1.37 17.62
N GLU A 569 -10.98 0.76 18.80
CA GLU A 569 -11.13 1.47 20.07
C GLU A 569 -9.96 2.45 20.29
N GLY A 570 -10.28 3.70 20.66
CA GLY A 570 -9.29 4.77 20.86
C GLY A 570 -8.85 5.53 19.60
N LEU A 571 -9.25 5.10 18.38
CA LEU A 571 -8.86 5.75 17.11
C LEU A 571 -9.99 6.52 16.40
N GLN A 572 -11.18 6.59 17.00
CA GLN A 572 -12.41 7.10 16.37
C GLN A 572 -12.30 8.56 15.87
N ASN A 573 -11.55 9.40 16.59
CA ASN A 573 -11.41 10.83 16.32
C ASN A 573 -9.97 11.24 15.95
N VAL A 574 -9.14 10.29 15.54
CA VAL A 574 -7.74 10.58 15.17
C VAL A 574 -7.70 11.31 13.82
N PRO A 575 -6.95 12.43 13.72
CA PRO A 575 -6.73 13.11 12.45
C PRO A 575 -5.72 12.36 11.57
N PHE A 576 -5.89 12.45 10.26
CA PHE A 576 -5.00 11.85 9.26
C PHE A 576 -4.41 12.93 8.36
N LEU A 577 -3.13 12.84 8.05
CA LEU A 577 -2.51 13.60 6.96
C LEU A 577 -2.35 12.66 5.78
N TYR A 578 -2.60 13.10 4.55
CA TYR A 578 -2.39 12.26 3.38
C TYR A 578 -1.77 13.01 2.19
N PHE A 579 -1.23 12.22 1.28
CA PHE A 579 -0.62 12.62 0.01
C PHE A 579 -1.19 11.75 -1.11
N LEU A 580 -1.54 12.37 -2.23
CA LEU A 580 -1.82 11.63 -3.47
C LEU A 580 -0.51 11.42 -4.22
N VAL A 581 -0.32 10.21 -4.76
CA VAL A 581 0.88 9.87 -5.53
C VAL A 581 0.48 9.21 -6.86
N SER A 582 1.40 9.24 -7.82
CA SER A 582 1.17 8.83 -9.21
C SER A 582 0.81 7.34 -9.37
N GLY A 583 1.22 6.48 -8.44
CA GLY A 583 0.99 5.04 -8.49
C GLY A 583 1.34 4.34 -7.18
N LYS A 584 1.08 3.03 -7.13
CA LYS A 584 1.26 2.24 -5.90
C LYS A 584 2.74 2.02 -5.60
N SER A 585 3.58 1.88 -6.62
CA SER A 585 5.03 1.72 -6.43
C SER A 585 5.62 2.98 -5.77
N THR A 586 5.19 4.16 -6.23
CA THR A 586 5.55 5.46 -5.64
C THR A 586 5.03 5.57 -4.21
N ALA A 587 3.81 5.07 -3.92
CA ALA A 587 3.26 5.06 -2.57
C ALA A 587 4.12 4.22 -1.61
N CYS A 588 4.54 3.03 -2.05
CA CYS A 588 5.32 2.10 -1.24
C CYS A 588 6.73 2.61 -0.95
N GLN A 589 7.35 3.21 -1.97
CA GLN A 589 8.63 3.87 -1.82
C GLN A 589 8.53 5.06 -0.86
N LEU A 590 7.50 5.89 -1.00
CA LEU A 590 7.32 7.07 -0.16
C LEU A 590 6.92 6.72 1.29
N GLU A 591 6.11 5.67 1.49
CA GLU A 591 5.82 5.10 2.81
C GLU A 591 7.11 4.65 3.49
N THR A 592 7.91 3.82 2.82
CA THR A 592 9.18 3.31 3.36
C THR A 592 10.14 4.44 3.73
N LEU A 593 10.28 5.43 2.85
CA LEU A 593 11.15 6.58 3.10
C LEU A 593 10.63 7.48 4.23
N LEU A 594 9.31 7.65 4.35
CA LEU A 594 8.71 8.41 5.46
C LEU A 594 8.87 7.70 6.80
N ILE A 595 8.73 6.38 6.84
CA ILE A 595 8.97 5.58 8.05
C ILE A 595 10.41 5.79 8.54
N ASN A 596 11.38 5.82 7.62
CA ASN A 596 12.80 5.98 7.98
C ASN A 596 13.20 7.43 8.35
N GLN A 597 12.46 8.45 7.88
CA GLN A 597 12.80 9.86 8.12
C GLN A 597 12.00 10.51 9.24
N LEU A 598 10.80 10.02 9.55
CA LEU A 598 10.01 10.55 10.66
C LEU A 598 10.52 9.96 11.98
N PRO A 599 10.80 10.78 13.01
CA PRO A 599 11.22 10.29 14.32
C PRO A 599 10.10 9.48 14.98
N GLU A 600 10.48 8.46 15.77
CA GLU A 600 9.56 7.60 16.55
C GLU A 600 8.61 8.36 17.49
#